data_AF-A0A397A9V6-F1
#
_entry.id   AF-A0A397A9V6-F1
#
_cell.length_a   1.000
_cell.length_b   1.000
_cell.length_c   1.000
_cell.angle_alpha   90.00
_cell.angle_beta   90.00
_cell.angle_gamma   90.00
#
_symmetry.space_group_name_H-M   'P 1'
#
loop_
_entity.id
_entity.type
_entity.pdbx_description
1 polymer ?
#
loop_
_entity_poly.entity_id
_entity_poly.type
_entity_poly.pdbx_seq_one_letter_code
_entity_poly.pdbx_strand_id
1 'polypeptide(L)'
;MKRLSKAVQDRVGRKGPPLLQDEHVSTSDDKSAHSSLQLVQVLKQNGVGEICRTIKAEIDTIWAVQSAFKTLASVGHFYFSCGETVFSVNPADGFYDSDGLLLALFALKKFPHHREVLFPILDTISIYAKLDVERALTFCAIDGGVDLIMNCVRNHYDKPDLICMAHDALGSLVLNDDIRQHIASTGLMHELVALLDRFKSNVDVSRALLYPLSHLVVLRT
;
A
#
# COMPACT_ATOMS: atom_id res chain seq x y z
N MET A 1 60.45 -76.55 -10.49
CA MET A 1 60.44 -75.76 -9.25
C MET A 1 59.01 -75.40 -8.90
N LYS A 2 58.61 -75.76 -7.67
CA LYS A 2 57.46 -75.38 -6.83
C LYS A 2 56.01 -75.63 -7.31
N ARG A 3 55.30 -76.34 -6.42
CA ARG A 3 53.97 -76.98 -6.49
C ARG A 3 52.86 -76.06 -5.95
N LEU A 4 51.64 -76.42 -6.33
CA LEU A 4 50.29 -75.90 -6.01
C LEU A 4 49.87 -75.91 -4.52
N SER A 5 48.84 -75.09 -4.21
CA SER A 5 47.67 -75.30 -3.31
C SER A 5 47.42 -74.09 -2.37
N LYS A 6 46.36 -73.27 -2.52
CA LYS A 6 44.91 -73.43 -2.19
C LYS A 6 44.56 -73.30 -0.69
N ALA A 7 43.89 -72.19 -0.35
CA ALA A 7 42.88 -71.97 0.70
C ALA A 7 42.46 -70.48 0.55
N VAL A 8 41.29 -70.05 0.05
CA VAL A 8 39.86 -70.27 0.36
C VAL A 8 39.47 -69.92 1.80
N GLN A 9 38.90 -68.70 1.90
CA GLN A 9 37.89 -68.19 2.83
C GLN A 9 38.23 -68.07 4.32
N ASP A 10 38.29 -66.82 4.80
CA ASP A 10 37.43 -66.45 5.93
C ASP A 10 37.01 -64.97 5.91
N ARG A 11 35.83 -64.71 6.48
CA ARG A 11 35.07 -63.44 6.48
C ARG A 11 35.66 -62.40 7.46
N VAL A 12 35.27 -61.12 7.27
CA VAL A 12 34.67 -60.18 8.26
C VAL A 12 35.09 -58.71 8.04
N GLY A 13 34.14 -57.87 7.58
CA GLY A 13 33.84 -56.52 8.10
C GLY A 13 34.61 -55.27 7.60
N ARG A 14 33.93 -54.35 6.90
CA ARG A 14 33.46 -53.01 7.41
C ARG A 14 33.15 -51.98 6.29
N LYS A 15 31.93 -51.44 6.37
CA LYS A 15 31.36 -50.11 5.98
C LYS A 15 31.97 -49.32 4.80
N GLY A 16 31.12 -49.03 3.79
CA GLY A 16 31.45 -48.15 2.65
C GLY A 16 31.23 -46.64 2.91
N PRO A 17 31.75 -45.75 2.03
CA PRO A 17 31.64 -44.30 2.13
C PRO A 17 30.43 -43.71 1.35
N PRO A 18 30.07 -42.42 1.56
CA PRO A 18 28.71 -41.91 1.41
C PRO A 18 28.32 -41.48 -0.02
N LEU A 19 27.00 -41.52 -0.25
CA LEU A 19 26.30 -41.03 -1.45
C LEU A 19 26.40 -39.51 -1.60
N LEU A 20 26.58 -39.08 -2.85
CA LEU A 20 26.49 -37.70 -3.33
C LEU A 20 25.11 -37.13 -2.95
N GLN A 21 25.08 -35.98 -2.30
CA GLN A 21 23.86 -35.18 -2.12
C GLN A 21 23.68 -34.31 -3.35
N ASP A 22 22.54 -34.48 -4.02
CA ASP A 22 22.04 -33.60 -5.07
C ASP A 22 21.91 -32.17 -4.52
N GLU A 23 22.44 -31.20 -5.28
CA GLU A 23 22.19 -29.79 -5.08
C GLU A 23 20.69 -29.50 -5.24
N HIS A 24 20.00 -29.33 -4.11
CA HIS A 24 18.61 -28.88 -4.08
C HIS A 24 18.57 -27.36 -4.34
N VAL A 25 18.54 -26.98 -5.62
CA VAL A 25 18.15 -25.64 -6.04
C VAL A 25 16.62 -25.50 -5.94
N SER A 26 16.20 -24.29 -5.53
CA SER A 26 14.85 -23.70 -5.46
C SER A 26 13.81 -24.31 -4.51
N THR A 27 13.67 -23.72 -3.32
CA THR A 27 12.45 -23.79 -2.46
C THR A 27 11.91 -22.41 -2.06
N SER A 28 12.49 -21.32 -2.57
CA SER A 28 12.03 -19.95 -2.31
C SER A 28 10.75 -19.62 -3.09
N ASP A 29 10.69 -20.04 -4.35
CA ASP A 29 9.66 -19.59 -5.28
C ASP A 29 8.32 -20.27 -5.01
N ASP A 30 8.34 -21.56 -4.62
CA ASP A 30 7.12 -22.31 -4.28
C ASP A 30 6.46 -21.83 -2.97
N LYS A 31 7.26 -21.40 -1.98
CA LYS A 31 6.72 -20.84 -0.72
C LYS A 31 6.12 -19.45 -0.93
N SER A 32 6.78 -18.61 -1.73
CA SER A 32 6.26 -17.29 -2.10
C SER A 32 4.95 -17.40 -2.89
N ALA A 33 4.89 -18.31 -3.85
CA ALA A 33 3.68 -18.59 -4.62
C ALA A 33 2.54 -19.10 -3.73
N HIS A 34 2.83 -20.02 -2.79
CA HIS A 34 1.82 -20.54 -1.87
C HIS A 34 1.27 -19.48 -0.90
N SER A 35 2.12 -18.65 -0.31
CA SER A 35 1.68 -17.54 0.57
C SER A 35 0.88 -16.48 -0.18
N SER A 36 1.25 -16.18 -1.43
CA SER A 36 0.49 -15.26 -2.29
C SER A 36 -0.90 -15.82 -2.59
N LEU A 37 -1.02 -17.13 -2.87
CA LEU A 37 -2.31 -17.78 -3.12
C LEU A 37 -3.23 -17.81 -1.88
N GLN A 38 -2.67 -17.99 -0.68
CA GLN A 38 -3.45 -17.92 0.57
C GLN A 38 -3.97 -16.51 0.84
N LEU A 39 -3.13 -15.47 0.64
CA LEU A 39 -3.56 -14.07 0.77
C LEU A 39 -4.64 -13.73 -0.26
N VAL A 40 -4.49 -14.19 -1.50
CA VAL A 40 -5.51 -14.07 -2.56
C VAL A 40 -6.82 -14.71 -2.13
N GLN A 41 -6.80 -15.87 -1.45
CA GLN A 41 -8.01 -16.55 -1.00
C GLN A 41 -8.73 -15.82 0.14
N VAL A 42 -7.97 -15.20 1.06
CA VAL A 42 -8.53 -14.32 2.11
C VAL A 42 -9.13 -13.05 1.49
N LEU A 43 -8.47 -12.46 0.50
CA LEU A 43 -8.97 -11.28 -0.21
C LEU A 43 -10.21 -11.58 -1.05
N LYS A 44 -10.27 -12.76 -1.69
CA LYS A 44 -11.42 -13.26 -2.46
C LYS A 44 -12.70 -13.40 -1.63
N GLN A 45 -12.62 -13.58 -0.31
CA GLN A 45 -13.78 -13.81 0.55
C GLN A 45 -14.38 -12.54 1.16
N ASN A 46 -14.28 -11.39 0.48
CA ASN A 46 -14.70 -10.06 0.95
C ASN A 46 -13.72 -9.37 1.93
N GLY A 47 -12.42 -9.70 1.87
CA GLY A 47 -11.45 -9.19 2.86
C GLY A 47 -11.44 -7.66 2.98
N VAL A 48 -11.35 -6.93 1.86
CA VAL A 48 -11.29 -5.45 1.88
C VAL A 48 -12.58 -4.83 2.39
N GLY A 49 -13.73 -5.28 1.90
CA GLY A 49 -15.03 -4.77 2.34
C GLY A 49 -15.32 -5.08 3.81
N GLU A 50 -14.92 -6.26 4.29
CA GLU A 50 -15.04 -6.64 5.69
C GLU A 50 -14.10 -5.83 6.60
N ILE A 51 -12.88 -5.53 6.13
CA ILE A 51 -11.97 -4.62 6.84
C ILE A 51 -12.63 -3.23 6.95
N CYS A 52 -13.25 -2.71 5.88
CA CYS A 52 -13.97 -1.44 5.94
C CYS A 52 -15.13 -1.49 6.95
N ARG A 53 -15.93 -2.56 6.97
CA ARG A 53 -17.00 -2.77 7.96
C ARG A 53 -16.45 -2.85 9.39
N THR A 54 -15.33 -3.53 9.59
CA THR A 54 -14.66 -3.64 10.89
C THR A 54 -14.17 -2.28 11.36
N ILE A 55 -13.54 -1.48 10.49
CA ILE A 55 -13.14 -0.10 10.83
C ILE A 55 -14.35 0.73 11.23
N LYS A 56 -15.48 0.62 10.52
CA LYS A 56 -16.73 1.33 10.88
C LYS A 56 -17.21 0.94 12.29
N ALA A 57 -17.17 -0.35 12.62
CA ALA A 57 -17.59 -0.87 13.93
C ALA A 57 -16.63 -0.47 15.07
N GLU A 58 -15.32 -0.48 14.78
CA GLU A 58 -14.24 -0.23 15.75
C GLU A 58 -13.65 1.18 15.61
N ILE A 59 -14.43 2.14 15.10
CA ILE A 59 -13.91 3.46 14.73
C ILE A 59 -13.38 4.27 15.91
N ASP A 60 -13.79 3.93 17.14
CA ASP A 60 -13.29 4.53 18.39
C ASP A 60 -12.02 3.86 18.92
N THR A 61 -11.62 2.72 18.35
CA THR A 61 -10.47 1.92 18.78
C THR A 61 -9.24 2.24 17.92
N ILE A 62 -8.42 3.22 18.36
CA ILE A 62 -7.27 3.77 17.60
C ILE A 62 -6.36 2.70 17.00
N TRP A 63 -5.94 1.71 17.79
CA TRP A 63 -5.02 0.66 17.31
C TRP A 63 -5.68 -0.23 16.24
N ALA A 64 -6.99 -0.47 16.33
CA ALA A 64 -7.74 -1.26 15.37
C ALA A 64 -7.87 -0.50 14.06
N VAL A 65 -8.25 0.78 14.12
CA VAL A 65 -8.30 1.69 12.96
C VAL A 65 -6.94 1.74 12.26
N GLN A 66 -5.87 1.97 13.01
CA GLN A 66 -4.51 2.00 12.48
C GLN A 66 -4.14 0.69 11.77
N SER A 67 -4.36 -0.44 12.43
CA SER A 67 -3.96 -1.77 11.91
C SER A 67 -4.76 -2.15 10.67
N ALA A 68 -6.05 -1.81 10.67
CA ALA A 68 -6.94 -2.06 9.55
C ALA A 68 -6.58 -1.21 8.32
N PHE A 69 -6.34 0.10 8.48
CA PHE A 69 -5.88 0.93 7.35
C PHE A 69 -4.49 0.53 6.85
N LYS A 70 -3.56 0.11 7.73
CA LYS A 70 -2.27 -0.47 7.29
C LYS A 70 -2.48 -1.70 6.43
N THR A 71 -3.43 -2.55 6.82
CA THR A 71 -3.78 -3.75 6.06
C THR A 71 -4.38 -3.38 4.71
N LEU A 72 -5.31 -2.42 4.66
CA LEU A 72 -5.90 -1.92 3.42
C LEU A 72 -4.82 -1.40 2.45
N ALA A 73 -3.94 -0.52 2.93
CA ALA A 73 -2.84 0.02 2.13
C ALA A 73 -1.92 -1.09 1.60
N SER A 74 -1.54 -2.05 2.46
CA SER A 74 -0.68 -3.18 2.09
C SER A 74 -1.31 -4.05 1.00
N VAL A 75 -2.62 -4.31 1.11
CA VAL A 75 -3.37 -5.04 0.08
C VAL A 75 -3.38 -4.26 -1.24
N GLY A 76 -3.61 -2.95 -1.18
CA GLY A 76 -3.60 -2.09 -2.35
C GLY A 76 -2.24 -2.09 -3.05
N HIS A 77 -1.14 -1.95 -2.29
CA HIS A 77 0.23 -1.93 -2.83
C HIS A 77 0.63 -3.29 -3.41
N PHE A 78 0.24 -4.38 -2.75
CA PHE A 78 0.52 -5.72 -3.24
C PHE A 78 -0.24 -6.00 -4.54
N TYR A 79 -1.52 -5.62 -4.64
CA TYR A 79 -2.27 -5.69 -5.89
C TYR A 79 -1.66 -4.80 -6.97
N PHE A 80 -1.32 -3.53 -6.67
CA PHE A 80 -0.69 -2.62 -7.64
C PHE A 80 0.63 -3.17 -8.20
N SER A 81 1.39 -3.90 -7.39
CA SER A 81 2.67 -4.50 -7.79
C SER A 81 2.51 -5.76 -8.64
N CYS A 82 1.49 -6.58 -8.37
CA CYS A 82 1.29 -7.88 -9.03
C CYS A 82 0.22 -7.87 -10.14
N GLY A 83 -0.64 -6.85 -10.15
CA GLY A 83 -1.74 -6.66 -11.09
C GLY A 83 -2.76 -7.82 -11.12
N GLU A 84 -3.56 -7.83 -12.18
CA GLU A 84 -4.56 -8.87 -12.45
C GLU A 84 -3.95 -10.27 -12.69
N THR A 85 -2.63 -10.36 -12.92
CA THR A 85 -1.97 -11.64 -13.21
C THR A 85 -2.03 -12.61 -12.02
N VAL A 86 -2.07 -12.08 -10.80
CA VAL A 86 -2.17 -12.85 -9.55
C VAL A 86 -3.57 -12.79 -8.95
N PHE A 87 -4.32 -11.73 -9.26
CA PHE A 87 -5.60 -11.42 -8.63
C PHE A 87 -6.77 -11.52 -9.59
N SER A 88 -7.78 -12.30 -9.21
CA SER A 88 -9.03 -12.38 -9.97
C SER A 88 -10.04 -11.29 -9.61
N VAL A 89 -9.77 -10.46 -8.60
CA VAL A 89 -10.66 -9.39 -8.11
C VAL A 89 -9.81 -8.18 -7.78
N ASN A 90 -10.24 -7.00 -8.22
CA ASN A 90 -9.59 -5.75 -7.85
C ASN A 90 -10.02 -5.39 -6.41
N PRO A 91 -9.09 -5.25 -5.44
CA PRO A 91 -9.44 -4.85 -4.08
C PRO A 91 -10.15 -3.50 -4.02
N ALA A 92 -9.98 -2.64 -5.04
CA ALA A 92 -10.72 -1.39 -5.15
C ALA A 92 -12.23 -1.59 -5.16
N ASP A 93 -12.74 -2.68 -5.76
CA ASP A 93 -14.18 -2.98 -5.78
C ASP A 93 -14.73 -3.04 -4.35
N GLY A 94 -14.12 -3.88 -3.50
CA GLY A 94 -14.54 -4.03 -2.11
C GLY A 94 -14.34 -2.76 -1.27
N PHE A 95 -13.32 -1.95 -1.57
CA PHE A 95 -13.07 -0.69 -0.89
C PHE A 95 -14.16 0.33 -1.20
N TYR A 96 -14.43 0.59 -2.48
CA TYR A 96 -15.40 1.58 -2.90
C TYR A 96 -16.85 1.12 -2.64
N ASP A 97 -17.18 -0.17 -2.82
CA ASP A 97 -18.50 -0.73 -2.50
C ASP A 97 -18.84 -0.64 -1.00
N SER A 98 -17.81 -0.49 -0.15
CA SER A 98 -17.96 -0.39 1.30
C SER A 98 -17.77 1.04 1.84
N ASP A 99 -17.84 2.06 0.98
CA ASP A 99 -17.59 3.47 1.30
C ASP A 99 -16.19 3.72 1.90
N GLY A 100 -15.18 2.97 1.48
CA GLY A 100 -13.83 3.00 2.05
C GLY A 100 -13.18 4.39 1.99
N LEU A 101 -13.39 5.14 0.90
CA LEU A 101 -12.87 6.50 0.77
C LEU A 101 -13.53 7.47 1.76
N LEU A 102 -14.87 7.40 1.89
CA LEU A 102 -15.62 8.19 2.87
C LEU A 102 -15.16 7.86 4.30
N LEU A 103 -14.95 6.58 4.59
CA LEU A 103 -14.45 6.11 5.87
C LEU A 103 -13.02 6.62 6.16
N ALA A 104 -12.14 6.61 5.16
CA ALA A 104 -10.79 7.15 5.27
C ALA A 104 -10.81 8.65 5.63
N LEU A 105 -11.60 9.45 4.91
CA LEU A 105 -11.72 10.88 5.18
C LEU A 105 -12.38 11.16 6.54
N PHE A 106 -13.39 10.37 6.93
CA PHE A 106 -13.96 10.44 8.27
C PHE A 106 -12.90 10.16 9.35
N ALA A 107 -12.05 9.16 9.14
CA ALA A 107 -10.98 8.84 10.07
C ALA A 107 -9.93 9.95 10.17
N LEU A 108 -9.55 10.61 9.06
CA LEU A 108 -8.69 11.82 9.10
C LEU A 108 -9.31 12.92 9.98
N LYS A 109 -10.61 13.16 9.81
CA LYS A 109 -11.36 14.14 10.61
C LYS A 109 -11.39 13.79 12.09
N LYS A 110 -11.54 12.51 12.42
CA LYS A 110 -11.65 12.02 13.80
C LYS A 110 -10.29 12.00 14.52
N PHE A 111 -9.20 11.75 13.78
CA PHE A 111 -7.87 11.53 14.35
C PHE A 111 -6.81 12.54 13.88
N PRO A 112 -7.08 13.87 13.89
CA PRO A 112 -6.20 14.87 13.27
C PRO A 112 -4.82 14.99 13.94
N HIS A 113 -4.67 14.50 15.17
CA HIS A 113 -3.42 14.57 15.95
C HIS A 113 -2.73 13.21 16.15
N HIS A 114 -3.33 12.10 15.67
CA HIS A 114 -2.78 10.76 15.86
C HIS A 114 -1.98 10.33 14.62
N ARG A 115 -0.75 10.80 14.52
CA ARG A 115 0.12 10.64 13.35
C ARG A 115 0.21 9.19 12.89
N GLU A 116 0.32 8.25 13.82
CA GLU A 116 0.43 6.82 13.57
C GLU A 116 -0.79 6.22 12.86
N VAL A 117 -1.95 6.88 12.95
CA VAL A 117 -3.19 6.55 12.24
C VAL A 117 -3.27 7.31 10.92
N LEU A 118 -2.83 8.58 10.88
CA LEU A 118 -2.88 9.41 9.68
C LEU A 118 -2.09 8.81 8.50
N PHE A 119 -0.89 8.28 8.76
CA PHE A 119 -0.05 7.66 7.72
C PHE A 119 -0.79 6.56 6.92
N PRO A 120 -1.28 5.48 7.56
CA PRO A 120 -1.95 4.42 6.82
C PRO A 120 -3.27 4.85 6.18
N ILE A 121 -3.98 5.84 6.75
CA ILE A 121 -5.18 6.38 6.12
C ILE A 121 -4.82 7.09 4.81
N LEU A 122 -3.85 8.01 4.83
CA LEU A 122 -3.41 8.75 3.64
C LEU A 122 -2.82 7.81 2.59
N ASP A 123 -2.04 6.81 3.01
CA ASP A 123 -1.49 5.78 2.12
C ASP A 123 -2.61 4.95 1.47
N THR A 124 -3.65 4.60 2.23
CA THR A 124 -4.85 3.95 1.69
C THR A 124 -5.55 4.82 0.65
N ILE A 125 -5.76 6.11 0.92
CA ILE A 125 -6.36 7.04 -0.06
C ILE A 125 -5.50 7.10 -1.33
N SER A 126 -4.18 7.24 -1.17
CA SER A 126 -3.21 7.29 -2.27
C SER A 126 -3.28 6.05 -3.16
N ILE A 127 -3.16 4.85 -2.57
CA ILE A 127 -3.09 3.63 -3.37
C ILE A 127 -4.43 3.28 -4.02
N TYR A 128 -5.56 3.42 -3.32
CA TYR A 128 -6.87 3.07 -3.88
C TYR A 128 -7.31 4.04 -4.98
N ALA A 129 -6.95 5.33 -4.88
CA ALA A 129 -7.16 6.28 -5.97
C ALA A 129 -6.38 5.92 -7.25
N LYS A 130 -5.21 5.26 -7.12
CA LYS A 130 -4.47 4.73 -8.28
C LYS A 130 -5.04 3.42 -8.82
N LEU A 131 -5.60 2.59 -7.94
CA LEU A 131 -6.19 1.30 -8.33
C LEU A 131 -7.48 1.47 -9.13
N ASP A 132 -8.25 2.51 -8.83
CA ASP A 132 -9.48 2.83 -9.56
C ASP A 132 -9.68 4.35 -9.62
N VAL A 133 -9.11 4.96 -10.66
CA VAL A 133 -9.14 6.40 -10.90
C VAL A 133 -10.57 6.90 -11.11
N GLU A 134 -11.44 6.10 -11.72
CA GLU A 134 -12.83 6.48 -11.98
C GLU A 134 -13.65 6.51 -10.70
N ARG A 135 -13.58 5.46 -9.87
CA ARG A 135 -14.32 5.40 -8.60
C ARG A 135 -13.78 6.36 -7.55
N ALA A 136 -12.52 6.81 -7.68
CA ALA A 136 -11.99 7.90 -6.88
C ALA A 136 -12.83 9.19 -6.94
N LEU A 137 -13.63 9.39 -8.01
CA LEU A 137 -14.56 10.52 -8.17
C LEU A 137 -15.52 10.69 -6.99
N THR A 138 -15.79 9.62 -6.23
CA THR A 138 -16.53 9.69 -4.96
C THR A 138 -15.95 10.70 -3.97
N PHE A 139 -14.68 11.07 -4.10
CA PHE A 139 -14.03 12.16 -3.36
C PHE A 139 -14.77 13.51 -3.50
N CYS A 140 -15.24 13.84 -4.70
CA CYS A 140 -15.93 15.09 -4.98
C CYS A 140 -17.30 15.20 -4.31
N ALA A 141 -17.88 14.06 -3.92
CA ALA A 141 -19.15 14.05 -3.18
C ALA A 141 -18.96 14.38 -1.68
N ILE A 142 -17.73 14.54 -1.22
CA ILE A 142 -17.40 14.71 0.20
C ILE A 142 -16.97 16.15 0.46
N ASP A 143 -17.87 16.91 1.09
CA ASP A 143 -17.63 18.30 1.44
C ASP A 143 -16.34 18.46 2.26
N GLY A 144 -15.43 19.30 1.77
CA GLY A 144 -14.16 19.60 2.45
C GLY A 144 -13.14 18.45 2.41
N GLY A 145 -13.25 17.48 1.50
CA GLY A 145 -12.28 16.39 1.36
C GLY A 145 -10.83 16.88 1.24
N VAL A 146 -10.59 17.94 0.46
CA VAL A 146 -9.27 18.57 0.32
C VAL A 146 -8.79 19.15 1.65
N ASP A 147 -9.67 19.84 2.38
CA ASP A 147 -9.33 20.44 3.67
C ASP A 147 -9.00 19.40 4.74
N LEU A 148 -9.58 18.21 4.69
CA LEU A 148 -9.22 17.11 5.59
C LEU A 148 -7.79 16.62 5.35
N ILE A 149 -7.38 16.49 4.08
CA ILE A 149 -6.00 16.14 3.73
C ILE A 149 -5.05 17.29 4.11
N MET A 150 -5.38 18.53 3.77
CA MET A 150 -4.54 19.69 4.09
C MET A 150 -4.47 19.97 5.59
N ASN A 151 -5.50 19.65 6.38
CA ASN A 151 -5.43 19.73 7.84
C ASN A 151 -4.39 18.77 8.44
N CYS A 152 -4.11 17.63 7.80
CA CYS A 152 -3.02 16.76 8.23
C CYS A 152 -1.67 17.48 8.08
N VAL A 153 -1.46 18.21 6.98
CA VAL A 153 -0.25 19.02 6.76
C VAL A 153 -0.18 20.16 7.78
N ARG A 154 -1.28 20.90 7.96
CA ARG A 154 -1.34 22.07 8.84
C ARG A 154 -1.07 21.74 10.31
N ASN A 155 -1.50 20.56 10.77
CA ASN A 155 -1.29 20.12 12.15
C ASN A 155 0.10 19.51 12.41
N HIS A 156 0.86 19.17 11.37
CA HIS A 156 2.11 18.40 11.49
C HIS A 156 3.21 18.93 10.57
N TYR A 157 3.36 20.26 10.49
CA TYR A 157 4.40 20.92 9.68
C TYR A 157 5.84 20.50 10.02
N ASP A 158 6.07 19.94 11.20
CA ASP A 158 7.38 19.45 11.63
C ASP A 158 7.66 18.01 11.19
N LYS A 159 6.74 17.36 10.45
CA LYS A 159 6.84 15.96 10.02
C LYS A 159 6.88 15.83 8.49
N PRO A 160 8.07 15.98 7.86
CA PRO A 160 8.23 15.88 6.41
C PRO A 160 7.56 14.64 5.79
N ASP A 161 7.73 13.46 6.40
CA ASP A 161 7.17 12.21 5.87
C ASP A 161 5.64 12.23 5.77
N LEU A 162 4.95 12.86 6.74
CA LEU A 162 3.50 12.98 6.70
C LEU A 162 3.05 14.01 5.66
N ILE A 163 3.84 15.07 5.48
CA ILE A 163 3.61 16.05 4.42
C ILE A 163 3.73 15.36 3.07
N CYS A 164 4.77 14.55 2.84
CA CYS A 164 4.90 13.76 1.60
C CYS A 164 3.67 12.88 1.39
N MET A 165 3.28 12.09 2.39
CA MET A 165 2.15 11.16 2.28
C MET A 165 0.82 11.87 1.97
N ALA A 166 0.56 13.04 2.58
CA ALA A 166 -0.64 13.82 2.30
C ALA A 166 -0.68 14.32 0.85
N HIS A 167 0.46 14.73 0.30
CA HIS A 167 0.55 15.21 -1.08
C HIS A 167 0.63 14.06 -2.10
N ASP A 168 1.12 12.88 -1.71
CA ASP A 168 1.01 11.66 -2.52
C ASP A 168 -0.46 11.23 -2.66
N ALA A 169 -1.23 11.32 -1.57
CA ALA A 169 -2.68 11.07 -1.60
C ALA A 169 -3.40 12.08 -2.50
N LEU A 170 -3.14 13.38 -2.33
CA LEU A 170 -3.70 14.43 -3.18
C LEU A 170 -3.29 14.26 -4.65
N GLY A 171 -2.02 13.93 -4.88
CA GLY A 171 -1.45 13.65 -6.19
C GLY A 171 -2.14 12.50 -6.91
N SER A 172 -2.45 11.43 -6.17
CA SER A 172 -3.14 10.27 -6.70
C SER A 172 -4.59 10.58 -7.05
N LEU A 173 -5.26 11.40 -6.25
CA LEU A 173 -6.63 11.85 -6.52
C LEU A 173 -6.71 12.71 -7.80
N VAL A 174 -5.75 13.59 -8.05
CA VAL A 174 -5.75 14.44 -9.27
C VAL A 174 -5.40 13.71 -10.57
N LEU A 175 -5.14 12.41 -10.51
CA LEU A 175 -5.10 11.56 -11.70
C LEU A 175 -6.47 11.47 -12.37
N ASN A 176 -7.55 11.63 -11.60
CA ASN A 176 -8.89 11.79 -12.15
C ASN A 176 -9.09 13.25 -12.57
N ASP A 177 -9.45 13.46 -13.84
CA ASP A 177 -9.61 14.78 -14.44
C ASP A 177 -10.74 15.60 -13.79
N ASP A 178 -11.85 14.96 -13.43
CA ASP A 178 -12.98 15.62 -12.78
C ASP A 178 -12.62 16.05 -11.36
N ILE A 179 -11.89 15.21 -10.60
CA ILE A 179 -11.36 15.60 -9.29
C ILE A 179 -10.40 16.77 -9.44
N ARG A 180 -9.46 16.68 -10.40
CA ARG A 180 -8.49 17.73 -10.68
C ARG A 180 -9.18 19.07 -10.94
N GLN A 181 -10.21 19.09 -11.79
CA GLN A 181 -11.02 20.28 -12.06
C GLN A 181 -11.79 20.76 -10.82
N HIS A 182 -12.39 19.84 -10.07
CA HIS A 182 -13.19 20.14 -8.89
C HIS A 182 -12.37 20.82 -7.79
N ILE A 183 -11.13 20.37 -7.55
CA ILE A 183 -10.30 20.87 -6.44
C ILE A 183 -9.40 22.04 -6.83
N ALA A 184 -9.29 22.38 -8.13
CA ALA A 184 -8.43 23.43 -8.65
C ALA A 184 -8.89 24.82 -8.22
N SER A 185 -8.53 25.19 -6.99
CA SER A 185 -8.85 26.49 -6.40
C SER A 185 -7.60 27.35 -6.24
N THR A 186 -7.79 28.68 -6.31
CA THR A 186 -6.72 29.65 -6.00
C THR A 186 -6.12 29.39 -4.62
N GLY A 187 -6.97 29.07 -3.63
CA GLY A 187 -6.54 28.82 -2.24
C GLY A 187 -5.59 27.64 -2.13
N LEU A 188 -5.97 26.48 -2.70
CA LEU A 188 -5.13 25.28 -2.67
C LEU A 188 -3.79 25.53 -3.37
N MET A 189 -3.79 26.17 -4.54
CA MET A 189 -2.55 26.48 -5.26
C MET A 189 -1.61 27.39 -4.48
N HIS A 190 -2.13 28.45 -3.84
CA HIS A 190 -1.32 29.32 -3.00
C HIS A 190 -0.72 28.57 -1.81
N GLU A 191 -1.49 27.69 -1.18
CA GLU A 191 -1.02 26.88 -0.06
C GLU A 191 0.10 25.92 -0.48
N LEU A 192 -0.05 25.23 -1.63
CA LEU A 192 0.99 24.35 -2.19
C LEU A 192 2.27 25.12 -2.54
N VAL A 193 2.16 26.32 -3.11
CA VAL A 193 3.33 27.18 -3.42
C VAL A 193 4.01 27.66 -2.14
N ALA A 194 3.25 28.05 -1.12
CA ALA A 194 3.80 28.47 0.16
C ALA A 194 4.55 27.33 0.87
N LEU A 195 3.99 26.12 0.82
CA LEU A 195 4.64 24.91 1.31
C LEU A 195 5.93 24.61 0.53
N LEU A 196 5.91 24.76 -0.79
CA LEU A 196 7.08 24.51 -1.63
C LEU A 196 8.22 25.50 -1.30
N ASP A 197 7.92 26.80 -1.11
CA ASP A 197 8.95 27.77 -0.70
C ASP A 197 9.50 27.45 0.70
N ARG A 198 8.62 27.06 1.63
CA ARG A 198 9.02 26.69 3.00
C ARG A 198 9.94 25.47 3.04
N PHE A 199 9.64 24.45 2.23
CA PHE A 199 10.34 23.17 2.24
C PHE A 199 11.28 22.97 1.05
N LYS A 200 11.67 24.05 0.34
CA LYS A 200 12.54 23.98 -0.87
C LYS A 200 13.89 23.29 -0.67
N SER A 201 14.40 23.25 0.56
CA SER A 201 15.63 22.52 0.90
C SER A 201 15.41 21.03 1.15
N ASN A 202 14.17 20.59 1.35
CA ASN A 202 13.78 19.20 1.46
C ASN A 202 13.27 18.71 0.10
N VAL A 203 14.14 17.97 -0.60
CA VAL A 203 13.86 17.49 -1.97
C VAL A 203 12.66 16.55 -2.02
N ASP A 204 12.46 15.72 -1.01
CA ASP A 204 11.38 14.73 -0.99
C ASP A 204 10.02 15.41 -0.81
N VAL A 205 9.92 16.34 0.13
CA VAL A 205 8.71 17.16 0.32
C VAL A 205 8.43 18.01 -0.92
N SER A 206 9.48 18.62 -1.50
CA SER A 206 9.34 19.41 -2.72
C SER A 206 8.82 18.57 -3.89
N ARG A 207 9.31 17.34 -4.07
CA ARG A 207 8.84 16.41 -5.10
C ARG A 207 7.37 16.05 -4.89
N ALA A 208 7.00 15.70 -3.66
CA ALA A 208 5.62 15.34 -3.31
C ALA A 208 4.66 16.51 -3.56
N LEU A 209 5.05 17.75 -3.26
CA LEU A 209 4.26 18.96 -3.52
C LEU A 209 4.13 19.30 -5.01
N LEU A 210 5.22 19.16 -5.77
CA LEU A 210 5.26 19.50 -7.19
C LEU A 210 4.33 18.62 -8.02
N TYR A 211 4.11 17.37 -7.62
CA TYR A 211 3.26 16.46 -8.36
C TYR A 211 1.80 16.95 -8.47
N PRO A 212 1.02 17.14 -7.37
CA PRO A 212 -0.31 17.71 -7.46
C PRO A 212 -0.30 19.14 -8.01
N LEU A 213 0.69 19.97 -7.65
CA LEU A 213 0.77 21.35 -8.14
C LEU A 213 0.88 21.42 -9.67
N SER A 214 1.71 20.57 -10.29
CA SER A 214 1.89 20.54 -11.75
C SER A 214 0.61 20.19 -12.49
N HIS A 215 -0.26 19.36 -11.90
CA HIS A 215 -1.55 19.00 -12.49
C HIS A 215 -2.58 20.13 -12.34
N LEU A 216 -2.55 20.86 -11.22
CA LEU A 216 -3.52 21.92 -10.94
C LEU A 216 -3.24 23.23 -11.68
N VAL A 217 -1.97 23.54 -11.94
CA VAL A 217 -1.58 24.80 -12.62
C VAL A 217 -1.95 24.80 -14.12
N VAL A 218 -2.00 23.64 -14.76
CA VAL A 218 -2.29 23.52 -16.21
C VAL A 218 -3.74 23.91 -16.56
N LEU A 219 -4.64 23.97 -15.57
CA LEU A 219 -6.04 24.38 -15.78
C LEU A 219 -6.25 25.90 -15.90
N ARG A 220 -5.18 26.71 -15.82
CA ARG A 220 -5.26 28.18 -15.86
C ARG A 220 -4.80 28.84 -17.17
N THR A 221 -4.62 28.07 -18.23
CA THR A 221 -4.42 28.59 -19.60
C THR A 221 -5.70 28.52 -20.39
#